data_AF-A0A2V6VFV4-F1
#
_entry.id   AF-A0A2V6VFV4-F1
#
_cell.length_a   1.000
_cell.length_b   1.000
_cell.length_c   1.000
_cell.angle_alpha   90.00
_cell.angle_beta   90.00
_cell.angle_gamma   90.00
#
_symmetry.space_group_name_H-M   'P 1'
#
loop_
_entity.id
_entity.type
_entity.pdbx_description
1 polymer ?
#
loop_
_entity_poly.entity_id
_entity_poly.type
_entity_poly.pdbx_seq_one_letter_code
_entity_poly.pdbx_strand_id
1 'polypeptide(L)' 'MSNDRRESTMQVIAFSNPRQPHWRWRIVNYAGEVVEESSETFGTIASAVAQGTKRLVQMNVVDNSQPVRTFRSTAHLRGR' A
#
# COMPACT_ATOMS: atom_id res chain seq x y z
N MET A 1 18.03 -23.51 2.95
CA MET A 1 18.12 -22.14 3.50
C MET A 1 17.60 -21.19 2.43
N SER A 2 16.28 -21.00 2.36
CA SER A 2 15.66 -20.07 1.41
C SER A 2 15.86 -18.66 1.92
N ASN A 3 16.90 -17.98 1.43
CA ASN A 3 17.15 -16.58 1.71
C ASN A 3 16.25 -15.73 0.81
N ASP A 4 14.92 -15.92 0.96
CA ASP A 4 13.92 -15.01 0.45
C ASP A 4 14.05 -13.75 1.32
N ARG A 5 14.99 -12.87 0.94
CA ARG A 5 14.94 -11.49 1.38
C ARG A 5 13.61 -10.99 0.82
N ARG A 6 12.57 -11.06 1.64
CA ARG A 6 11.39 -10.22 1.54
C ARG A 6 11.89 -8.79 1.67
N GLU A 7 12.48 -8.27 0.60
CA GLU A 7 12.50 -6.84 0.34
C GLU A 7 11.04 -6.45 0.35
N SER A 8 10.64 -5.96 1.50
CA SER A 8 9.25 -5.83 1.83
C SER A 8 8.66 -4.82 0.86
N THR A 9 7.85 -5.35 -0.07
CA THR A 9 7.60 -4.71 -1.36
C THR A 9 6.59 -3.59 -1.16
N MET A 10 7.09 -2.40 -0.85
CA MET A 10 6.26 -1.20 -0.85
C MET A 10 5.79 -0.88 -2.28
N GLN A 11 4.51 -0.54 -2.42
CA GLN A 11 3.89 -0.26 -3.72
C GLN A 11 3.26 1.12 -3.74
N VAL A 12 3.36 1.80 -4.88
CA VAL A 12 2.67 3.07 -5.13
C VAL A 12 1.37 2.77 -5.87
N ILE A 13 0.25 3.18 -5.29
CA ILE A 13 -1.08 3.05 -5.89
C ILE A 13 -1.61 4.45 -6.16
N ALA A 14 -1.93 4.73 -7.42
CA ALA A 14 -2.69 5.92 -7.78
C ALA A 14 -4.20 5.61 -7.75
N PHE A 15 -4.96 6.53 -7.19
CA PHE A 15 -6.42 6.44 -7.10
C PHE A 15 -7.04 7.82 -7.33
N SER A 16 -8.30 7.85 -7.77
CA SER A 16 -9.06 9.09 -7.97
C SER A 16 -10.44 8.95 -7.35
N ASN A 17 -11.03 10.08 -6.93
CA ASN A 17 -12.39 10.11 -6.41
C ASN A 17 -13.36 10.34 -7.58
N PRO A 18 -14.38 9.49 -7.78
CA PRO A 18 -15.38 9.72 -8.83
C PRO A 18 -16.10 11.08 -8.72
N ARG A 19 -16.18 11.66 -7.52
CA ARG A 19 -16.82 12.97 -7.27
C ARG A 19 -15.89 14.16 -7.53
N GLN A 20 -14.58 13.93 -7.56
CA GLN A 20 -13.56 14.94 -7.81
C GLN A 20 -12.44 14.25 -8.60
N PRO A 21 -12.35 14.45 -9.92
CA PRO A 21 -11.49 13.69 -10.83
C PRO A 21 -10.00 14.06 -10.70
N HIS A 22 -9.55 14.24 -9.47
CA HIS A 22 -8.18 14.46 -9.09
C HIS A 22 -7.56 13.15 -8.66
N TRP A 23 -6.35 12.91 -9.14
CA TRP A 23 -5.54 11.75 -8.77
C TRP A 23 -4.77 12.03 -7.49
N ARG A 24 -4.68 11.03 -6.64
CA ARG A 24 -3.83 11.00 -5.45
C ARG A 24 -3.05 9.69 -5.49
N TRP A 25 -1.93 9.63 -4.78
CA TRP A 25 -1.21 8.38 -4.62
C TRP A 25 -1.16 7.99 -3.14
N ARG A 26 -1.03 6.69 -2.91
CA ARG A 26 -0.72 6.13 -1.59
C ARG A 26 0.40 5.11 -1.73
N ILE A 27 1.29 5.08 -0.77
CA ILE A 27 2.29 4.03 -0.61
C ILE A 27 1.70 3.00 0.34
N VAL A 28 1.65 1.75 -0.10
CA VAL A 28 1.18 0.63 0.71
C VAL A 28 2.31 -0.35 0.95
N ASN A 29 2.32 -0.94 2.14
CA ASN A 29 3.21 -2.04 2.45
C ASN A 29 2.66 -3.38 1.94
N TYR A 30 3.44 -4.46 2.10
CA TYR A 30 3.01 -5.79 1.68
C TYR A 30 1.77 -6.29 2.46
N ALA A 31 1.56 -5.82 3.69
CA ALA A 31 0.37 -6.12 4.48
C ALA A 31 -0.89 -5.36 4.02
N GLY A 32 -0.77 -4.49 3.02
CA GLY A 32 -1.86 -3.66 2.49
C GLY A 32 -2.17 -2.41 3.34
N GLU A 33 -1.34 -2.11 4.33
CA GLU A 33 -1.48 -0.91 5.15
C GLU A 33 -0.95 0.30 4.39
N VAL A 34 -1.65 1.43 4.52
CA VAL A 34 -1.22 2.70 3.93
C VAL A 34 -0.12 3.29 4.81
N VAL A 35 1.08 3.37 4.26
CA VAL A 35 2.26 3.96 4.91
C VAL A 35 2.26 5.48 4.76
N GLU A 36 1.93 5.97 3.56
CA GLU A 36 1.83 7.39 3.29
C GLU A 36 0.79 7.66 2.19
N GLU A 37 0.14 8.82 2.23
CA GLU A 37 -0.83 9.28 1.22
C GLU A 37 -0.53 10.71 0.81
N SER A 38 -0.70 11.03 -0.48
CA SER A 38 -0.50 12.37 -1.01
C SER A 38 -1.56 13.35 -0.49
N SER A 39 -1.14 14.43 0.18
CA SER A 39 -2.03 15.57 0.44
C SER A 39 -2.38 16.32 -0.85
N GLU A 40 -1.45 16.33 -1.80
CA GLU A 40 -1.60 16.94 -3.11
C GLU A 40 -2.46 16.10 -4.04
N THR A 41 -3.08 16.80 -4.98
CA THR A 41 -3.91 16.26 -6.06
C THR A 41 -3.26 16.52 -7.42
N PHE A 42 -3.37 15.54 -8.31
CA PHE A 42 -2.76 15.56 -9.64
C PHE A 42 -3.82 15.47 -10.73
N GLY A 43 -3.59 16.14 -11.86
CA GLY A 43 -4.50 16.08 -13.02
C GLY A 43 -4.44 14.76 -13.79
N THR A 44 -3.38 13.96 -13.62
CA THR A 44 -3.20 12.69 -14.33
C THR A 44 -2.72 11.58 -13.40
N ILE A 45 -3.08 10.34 -13.73
CA ILE A 45 -2.57 9.15 -13.05
C ILE A 45 -1.04 9.07 -13.12
N ALA A 46 -0.45 9.42 -14.27
CA ALA A 46 0.99 9.38 -14.48
C ALA A 46 1.73 10.33 -13.53
N SER A 47 1.22 11.55 -13.35
CA SER A 47 1.79 12.53 -12.40
C SER A 47 1.71 12.03 -10.96
N ALA A 48 0.58 11.43 -10.57
CA ALA A 48 0.42 10.86 -9.23
C ALA A 48 1.39 9.70 -8.99
N VAL A 49 1.49 8.76 -9.93
CA VAL A 49 2.44 7.63 -9.82
C VAL A 49 3.88 8.14 -9.80
N ALA A 50 4.26 9.09 -10.65
CA ALA A 50 5.62 9.61 -10.69
C ALA A 50 6.01 10.29 -9.36
N GLN A 51 5.11 11.10 -8.78
CA GLN A 51 5.35 11.74 -7.49
C GLN A 51 5.46 10.68 -6.39
N GLY A 52 4.50 9.74 -6.31
CA GLY A 52 4.51 8.68 -5.31
C GLY A 52 5.74 7.78 -5.39
N THR A 53 6.21 7.45 -6.60
CA THR A 53 7.46 6.69 -6.81
C THR A 53 8.67 7.47 -6.34
N LYS A 54 8.74 8.78 -6.64
CA LYS A 54 9.80 9.64 -6.12
C LYS A 54 9.80 9.66 -4.59
N ARG A 55 8.61 9.78 -3.98
CA ARG A 55 8.46 9.78 -2.52
C ARG A 55 8.88 8.45 -1.91
N LEU A 56 8.48 7.33 -2.50
CA LEU A 56 8.87 6.00 -2.06
C LEU A 56 10.40 5.82 -2.04
N VAL A 57 11.08 6.27 -3.10
CA VAL A 57 12.56 6.25 -3.15
C VAL A 57 13.18 7.14 -2.07
N GLN A 58 12.61 8.31 -1.81
CA GLN A 58 13.08 9.22 -0.75
C GLN A 58 12.90 8.67 0.66
N MET A 59 11.84 7.88 0.88
CA MET A 59 11.56 7.28 2.18
C MET A 59 12.66 6.29 2.59
N ASN A 60 13.25 5.54 1.64
CA ASN A 60 14.26 4.50 1.90
C ASN A 60 13.87 3.56 3.06
N VAL A 61 12.56 3.34 3.25
CA VAL A 61 12.03 2.57 4.37
C VAL A 61 11.99 1.10 3.97
N VAL A 62 12.65 0.26 4.75
CA VAL A 62 12.41 -1.18 4.71
C VAL A 62 11.07 -1.44 5.37
N ASP A 63 10.13 -2.03 4.63
CA ASP A 63 8.86 -2.43 5.23
C ASP A 63 9.13 -3.54 6.27
N ASN A 64 8.77 -3.27 7.52
CA ASN A 64 8.93 -4.19 8.66
C ASN A 64 7.57 -4.69 9.16
N SER A 65 6.52 -4.44 8.40
CA SER A 65 5.15 -4.69 8.82
C SER A 65 4.88 -6.19 8.79
N GLN A 66 4.45 -6.74 9.91
CA GLN A 66 4.07 -8.14 9.97
C GLN A 66 2.66 -8.28 9.40
N PRO A 67 2.41 -9.26 8.49
CA PRO A 67 1.07 -9.48 8.01
C PRO A 67 0.15 -9.76 9.20
N VAL A 68 -0.87 -8.92 9.39
CA VAL A 68 -1.91 -9.18 10.39
C VAL A 68 -2.50 -10.55 10.08
N ARG A 69 -2.34 -11.52 10.99
CA ARG A 69 -2.99 -12.83 10.91
C ARG A 69 -4.51 -12.62 11.05
N THR A 70 -5.19 -12.34 9.94
CA THR A 70 -6.65 -12.25 9.88
C THR A 70 -7.34 -13.60 9.80
N PHE A 71 -6.63 -14.72 10.02
CA PHE A 71 -7.26 -16.04 10.11
C PHE A 71 -8.05 -16.17 11.41
N ARG A 72 -9.24 -15.56 11.42
CA ARG A 72 -10.29 -15.86 12.38
C ARG A 72 -10.83 -17.23 12.00
N SER A 73 -10.28 -18.29 12.60
CA SER A 73 -10.82 -19.64 12.45
C SER A 73 -12.31 -19.61 12.74
N THR A 74 -13.14 -19.82 11.73
CA THR A 74 -14.59 -19.99 11.81
C THR A 74 -14.96 -21.33 12.47
N ALA A 75 -14.20 -21.77 13.48
CA ALA A 75 -14.44 -22.98 14.24
C ALA A 75 -15.81 -22.94 14.96
N HIS A 76 -16.29 -21.75 15.30
CA HIS A 76 -17.59 -21.53 15.94
C HIS A 76 -18.80 -21.67 14.99
N LEU A 77 -18.59 -21.84 13.67
CA LEU A 77 -19.67 -22.11 12.70
C LEU A 77 -19.91 -23.62 12.48
N ARG A 78 -19.19 -24.50 13.18
CA ARG A 78 -19.26 -25.96 13.01
C ARG A 78 -20.01 -26.71 14.12
N GLY A 79 -20.93 -26.05 14.82
CA GLY A 79 -21.78 -26.75 15.79
C GLY A 79 -23.16 -26.10 15.95
N ARG A 80 -24.16 -26.62 15.24
CA ARG A 80 -25.14 -27.58 15.78
C ARG A 80 -26.18 -27.94 14.72
#